data_AF-A0A182SUQ4-F1
#
_entry.id   AF-A0A182SUQ4-F1
#
_cell.length_a   1.000
_cell.length_b   1.000
_cell.length_c   1.000
_cell.angle_alpha   90.00
_cell.angle_beta   90.00
_cell.angle_gamma   90.00
#
_symmetry.space_group_name_H-M   'P 1'
#
loop_
_entity.id
_entity.type
_entity.pdbx_description
1 polymer ?
#
loop_
_entity_poly.entity_id
_entity_poly.type
_entity_poly.pdbx_seq_one_letter_code
_entity_poly.pdbx_strand_id
1 'polypeptide(L)'
;MVQCVHCGKQLRGKYNMQKHMQRMHLEADRVHRCEVCGHESPNSIALEHHKKRVHSGDQFACEQCGKRFKRKIYLTEHVAALHTRMPLYTCEFCDATFNSKANYYSHRKSRHTEEWETLREEKERKETKSVL
;
A
#
# COMPACT_ATOMS: atom_id res chain seq x y z
N MET A 1 -4.78 -21.15 9.85
CA MET A 1 -5.32 -20.11 8.94
C MET A 1 -6.77 -20.47 8.61
N VAL A 2 -7.66 -19.51 8.36
CA VAL A 2 -9.06 -19.76 7.93
C VAL A 2 -9.18 -19.35 6.47
N GLN A 3 -9.69 -20.23 5.60
CA GLN A 3 -9.85 -19.95 4.18
C GLN A 3 -11.22 -19.33 3.89
N CYS A 4 -11.26 -18.29 3.06
CA CYS A 4 -12.50 -17.69 2.60
C CYS A 4 -13.15 -18.58 1.54
N VAL A 5 -14.43 -18.90 1.73
CA VAL A 5 -15.20 -19.74 0.80
C VAL A 5 -15.54 -19.04 -0.53
N HIS A 6 -15.52 -17.71 -0.57
CA HIS A 6 -15.89 -16.94 -1.78
C HIS A 6 -14.68 -16.58 -2.67
N CYS A 7 -13.47 -16.42 -2.11
CA CYS A 7 -12.29 -16.02 -2.88
C CYS A 7 -11.02 -16.82 -2.58
N GLY A 8 -11.11 -17.88 -1.77
CA GLY A 8 -9.97 -18.75 -1.44
C GLY A 8 -8.88 -18.11 -0.55
N LYS A 9 -9.02 -16.83 -0.18
CA LYS A 9 -8.03 -16.10 0.61
C LYS A 9 -7.89 -16.66 2.03
N GLN A 10 -6.65 -16.89 2.47
CA GLN A 10 -6.36 -17.34 3.83
C GLN A 10 -6.14 -16.17 4.79
N LEU A 11 -6.84 -16.18 5.92
CA LEU A 11 -6.76 -15.15 6.95
C LEU A 11 -6.47 -15.76 8.33
N ARG A 12 -5.68 -15.06 9.15
CA ARG A 12 -5.37 -15.50 10.50
C ARG A 12 -6.51 -15.14 11.46
N GLY A 13 -7.23 -16.15 11.93
CA GLY A 13 -8.26 -16.03 12.98
C GLY A 13 -9.66 -15.61 12.47
N LYS A 14 -10.68 -15.92 13.28
CA LYS A 14 -12.10 -15.74 12.96
C LYS A 14 -12.51 -14.26 12.81
N TYR A 15 -11.98 -13.38 13.65
CA TYR A 15 -12.26 -11.93 13.58
C TYR A 15 -11.85 -11.30 12.24
N ASN A 16 -10.66 -11.65 11.75
CA ASN A 16 -10.17 -11.16 10.46
C ASN A 16 -10.97 -11.75 9.30
N MET A 17 -11.41 -13.01 9.41
CA MET A 17 -12.32 -13.62 8.44
C MET A 17 -13.67 -12.90 8.39
N GLN A 18 -14.27 -12.60 9.53
CA GLN A 18 -15.54 -11.87 9.60
C GLN A 18 -15.44 -10.48 8.95
N LYS A 19 -14.37 -9.73 9.28
CA LYS A 19 -14.10 -8.43 8.63
C LYS A 19 -13.85 -8.56 7.13
N HIS A 20 -13.19 -9.63 6.70
CA HIS A 20 -12.96 -9.91 5.29
C HIS A 20 -14.27 -10.15 4.54
N MET A 21 -15.13 -11.02 5.05
CA MET A 21 -16.45 -11.29 4.49
C MET A 21 -17.28 -9.99 4.39
N GLN A 22 -17.31 -9.20 5.45
CA GLN A 22 -18.03 -7.92 5.47
C GLN A 22 -17.51 -6.89 4.45
N ARG A 23 -16.21 -6.90 4.14
CA ARG A 23 -15.58 -5.90 3.26
C ARG A 23 -15.47 -6.31 1.81
N MET A 24 -15.51 -7.61 1.52
CA MET A 24 -15.20 -8.14 0.19
C MET A 24 -16.35 -8.95 -0.41
N HIS A 25 -17.27 -9.45 0.42
CA HIS A 25 -18.31 -10.40 0.01
C HIS A 25 -19.72 -10.04 0.50
N LEU A 26 -19.88 -8.90 1.18
CA LEU A 26 -21.20 -8.42 1.58
C LEU A 26 -21.95 -7.93 0.32
N GLU A 27 -23.02 -8.66 0.00
CA GLU A 27 -23.93 -8.66 -1.16
C GLU A 27 -23.86 -7.55 -2.24
N ALA A 28 -23.95 -8.01 -3.48
CA ALA A 28 -23.64 -7.31 -4.73
C ALA A 28 -24.68 -6.28 -5.23
N ASP A 29 -25.77 -6.02 -4.49
CA ASP A 29 -26.89 -5.22 -5.01
C ASP A 29 -27.03 -3.82 -4.38
N ARG A 30 -26.12 -3.44 -3.47
CA ARG A 30 -26.12 -2.09 -2.89
C ARG A 30 -24.76 -1.44 -3.03
N VAL A 31 -24.55 -0.77 -4.16
CA VAL A 31 -23.44 0.17 -4.32
C VAL A 31 -23.63 1.36 -3.37
N HIS A 32 -22.55 1.77 -2.72
CA HIS A 32 -22.51 2.94 -1.87
C HIS A 32 -21.90 4.11 -2.65
N ARG A 33 -22.73 5.12 -2.95
CA ARG A 33 -22.33 6.28 -3.77
C ARG A 33 -21.80 7.43 -2.91
N CYS A 34 -20.69 8.01 -3.35
CA CYS A 34 -20.17 9.25 -2.80
C CYS A 34 -20.99 10.43 -3.28
N GLU A 35 -21.60 11.18 -2.36
CA GLU A 35 -22.40 12.37 -2.71
C GLU A 35 -21.56 13.54 -3.23
N VAL A 36 -20.24 13.53 -3.00
CA VAL A 36 -19.34 14.61 -3.41
C VAL A 36 -18.86 14.46 -4.86
N CYS A 37 -18.60 13.22 -5.31
CA CYS A 37 -18.03 12.97 -6.65
C CYS A 37 -18.71 11.85 -7.44
N GLY A 38 -19.77 11.24 -6.89
CA GLY A 38 -20.51 10.15 -7.54
C GLY A 38 -19.80 8.79 -7.54
N HIS A 39 -18.60 8.65 -6.96
CA HIS A 39 -17.87 7.38 -6.92
C HIS A 39 -18.66 6.27 -6.19
N GLU A 40 -18.71 5.09 -6.78
CA GLU A 40 -19.41 3.93 -6.23
C GLU A 40 -18.43 2.98 -5.54
N SER A 41 -18.78 2.56 -4.33
CA SER A 41 -18.00 1.63 -3.52
C SER A 41 -18.82 0.38 -3.19
N PRO A 42 -18.18 -0.79 -3.06
CA PRO A 42 -18.88 -2.05 -2.81
C PRO A 42 -19.44 -2.17 -1.38
N ASN A 43 -19.07 -1.27 -0.45
CA ASN A 43 -19.63 -1.21 0.90
C ASN A 43 -19.40 0.17 1.52
N SER A 44 -20.10 0.43 2.63
CA SER A 44 -20.03 1.69 3.39
C SER A 44 -18.63 2.01 3.91
N ILE A 45 -17.85 0.99 4.34
CA ILE A 45 -16.49 1.19 4.85
C ILE A 45 -15.54 1.65 3.73
N ALA A 46 -15.65 1.04 2.55
CA ALA A 46 -14.90 1.47 1.37
C ALA A 46 -15.26 2.91 0.97
N LEU A 47 -16.55 3.26 1.02
CA LEU A 47 -17.00 4.63 0.76
C LEU A 47 -16.46 5.62 1.81
N GLU A 48 -16.47 5.29 3.09
CA GLU A 48 -15.91 6.13 4.15
C GLU A 48 -14.41 6.36 3.94
N HIS A 49 -13.67 5.30 3.61
CA HIS A 49 -12.25 5.39 3.24
C HIS A 49 -12.02 6.26 2.01
N HIS A 50 -12.87 6.14 0.98
CA HIS A 50 -12.83 7.01 -0.19
C HIS A 50 -13.05 8.47 0.23
N LYS A 51 -14.13 8.77 0.97
CA LYS A 51 -14.45 10.11 1.46
C LYS A 51 -13.27 10.69 2.24
N LYS A 52 -12.68 9.93 3.18
CA LYS A 52 -11.49 10.37 3.93
C LYS A 52 -10.27 10.66 3.05
N ARG A 53 -9.99 9.81 2.06
CA ARG A 53 -8.76 9.94 1.26
C ARG A 53 -8.84 10.95 0.12
N VAL A 54 -10.03 11.18 -0.39
CA VAL A 54 -10.26 11.99 -1.59
C VAL A 54 -10.88 13.33 -1.23
N HIS A 55 -11.73 13.37 -0.21
CA HIS A 55 -12.53 14.54 0.15
C HIS A 55 -12.25 15.10 1.54
N SER A 56 -11.62 14.35 2.47
CA SER A 56 -11.15 15.00 3.68
C SER A 56 -9.91 15.84 3.36
N GLY A 57 -9.90 17.03 3.93
CA GLY A 57 -8.76 17.93 3.90
C GLY A 57 -7.57 17.42 4.73
N ASP A 58 -7.62 16.22 5.31
CA ASP A 58 -6.54 15.65 6.11
C ASP A 58 -5.41 15.15 5.19
N GLN A 59 -4.77 16.11 4.57
CA GLN A 59 -3.55 15.92 3.81
C GLN A 59 -2.38 16.33 4.69
N PHE A 60 -1.29 15.58 4.59
CA PHE A 60 -0.04 15.91 5.25
C PHE A 60 0.59 17.08 4.50
N ALA A 61 0.74 18.24 5.16
CA ALA A 61 1.35 19.42 4.57
C ALA A 61 2.85 19.44 4.82
N CYS A 62 3.61 19.87 3.82
CA CYS A 62 5.01 20.24 4.00
C CYS A 62 5.09 21.58 4.70
N GLU A 63 5.75 21.64 5.86
CA GLU A 63 5.90 22.89 6.61
C GLU A 63 6.80 23.91 5.90
N GLN A 64 7.69 23.45 4.99
CA GLN A 64 8.63 24.32 4.29
C GLN A 64 8.04 24.96 3.02
N CYS A 65 7.09 24.30 2.35
CA CYS A 65 6.53 24.81 1.09
C CYS A 65 4.99 24.76 1.00
N GLY A 66 4.30 24.32 2.04
CA GLY A 66 2.84 24.21 2.10
C GLY A 66 2.23 23.10 1.22
N LYS A 67 3.05 22.38 0.43
CA LYS A 67 2.55 21.33 -0.48
C LYS A 67 1.91 20.19 0.30
N ARG A 68 0.75 19.72 -0.17
CA ARG A 68 -0.07 18.73 0.54
C ARG A 68 -0.02 17.35 -0.10
N PHE A 69 -0.03 16.31 0.73
CA PHE A 69 0.13 14.92 0.32
C PHE A 69 -0.95 14.03 0.92
N LYS A 70 -1.43 13.07 0.12
CA LYS A 70 -2.46 12.09 0.53
C LYS A 70 -1.96 11.05 1.55
N ARG A 71 -0.64 10.88 1.68
CA ARG A 71 -0.03 9.91 2.60
C ARG A 71 1.24 10.51 3.19
N LYS A 72 1.50 10.21 4.47
CA LYS A 72 2.71 10.65 5.18
C LYS A 72 4.00 10.26 4.47
N ILE A 73 4.07 9.06 3.91
CA ILE A 73 5.27 8.58 3.20
C ILE A 73 5.64 9.50 2.03
N TYR A 74 4.66 9.99 1.26
CA TYR A 74 4.93 10.88 0.14
C TYR A 74 5.39 12.26 0.59
N LEU A 75 4.92 12.74 1.75
CA LEU A 75 5.47 13.94 2.36
C LEU A 75 6.93 13.73 2.78
N THR A 76 7.24 12.60 3.43
CA THR A 76 8.62 12.29 3.85
C THR A 76 9.56 12.19 2.65
N GLU A 77 9.18 11.47 1.60
CA GLU A 77 9.94 11.38 0.35
C GLU A 77 10.14 12.76 -0.30
N HIS A 78 9.10 13.59 -0.32
CA HIS A 78 9.18 14.95 -0.83
C HIS A 78 10.17 15.83 -0.04
N VAL A 79 10.08 15.81 1.29
CA VAL A 79 10.98 16.58 2.17
C VAL A 79 12.42 16.10 1.99
N ALA A 80 12.63 14.78 1.95
CA ALA A 80 13.93 14.19 1.71
C ALA A 80 14.52 14.64 0.36
N ALA A 81 13.72 14.62 -0.71
CA ALA A 81 14.19 14.94 -2.06
C ALA A 81 14.47 16.43 -2.28
N LEU A 82 13.62 17.32 -1.76
CA LEU A 82 13.65 18.74 -2.13
C LEU A 82 14.17 19.66 -1.03
N HIS A 83 14.11 19.25 0.23
CA HIS A 83 14.37 20.13 1.36
C HIS A 83 15.61 19.73 2.15
N THR A 84 15.78 18.45 2.47
CA THR A 84 16.92 17.99 3.29
C THR A 84 18.05 17.36 2.47
N ARG A 85 17.76 16.91 1.23
CA ARG A 85 18.68 16.14 0.38
C ARG A 85 19.24 14.88 1.06
N MET A 86 18.54 14.37 2.08
CA MET A 86 18.93 13.16 2.78
C MET A 86 18.35 11.93 2.08
N PRO A 87 19.16 10.95 1.67
CA PRO A 87 18.66 9.73 1.05
C PRO A 87 17.83 8.91 2.06
N LEU A 88 16.73 8.32 1.58
CA LEU A 88 15.85 7.48 2.39
C LEU A 88 16.06 5.99 2.15
N TYR A 89 16.55 5.64 0.96
CA TYR A 89 16.74 4.27 0.54
C TYR A 89 18.11 4.13 -0.09
N THR A 90 18.90 3.20 0.42
CA THR A 90 20.23 2.88 -0.09
C THR A 90 20.20 1.48 -0.69
N CYS A 91 20.82 1.32 -1.87
CA CYS A 91 20.98 0.00 -2.46
C CYS A 91 21.93 -0.84 -1.60
N GLU A 92 21.60 -2.11 -1.44
CA GLU A 92 22.38 -3.05 -0.62
C GLU A 92 23.55 -3.65 -1.43
N PHE A 93 23.51 -3.49 -2.75
CA PHE A 93 24.41 -4.11 -3.71
C PHE A 93 25.30 -3.08 -4.45
N CYS A 94 25.06 -1.78 -4.24
CA CYS A 94 25.89 -0.69 -4.75
C CYS A 94 25.65 0.60 -3.94
N ASP A 95 26.42 1.65 -4.24
CA ASP A 95 26.34 2.93 -3.51
C ASP A 95 25.18 3.85 -3.96
N ALA A 96 24.26 3.36 -4.80
CA ALA A 96 23.14 4.15 -5.27
C ALA A 96 22.14 4.46 -4.14
N THR A 97 21.75 5.73 -4.03
CA THR A 97 20.79 6.21 -3.03
C THR A 97 19.58 6.88 -3.67
N PHE A 98 18.44 6.84 -2.97
CA PHE A 98 17.15 7.29 -3.48
C PHE A 98 16.32 7.95 -2.38
N ASN A 99 15.52 8.94 -2.76
CA ASN A 99 14.51 9.56 -1.90
C ASN A 99 13.09 9.05 -2.19
N SER A 100 12.94 8.10 -3.12
CA SER A 100 11.66 7.48 -3.47
C SER A 100 11.78 5.97 -3.48
N LYS A 101 10.83 5.32 -2.81
CA LYS A 101 10.73 3.86 -2.72
C LYS A 101 10.53 3.21 -4.08
N ALA A 102 9.77 3.86 -4.96
CA ALA A 102 9.49 3.34 -6.30
C ALA A 102 10.77 3.32 -7.16
N ASN A 103 11.54 4.40 -7.14
CA ASN A 103 12.80 4.49 -7.88
C ASN A 103 13.83 3.48 -7.34
N TYR A 104 13.95 3.37 -6.02
CA TYR A 104 14.78 2.35 -5.36
C TYR A 104 14.42 0.93 -5.81
N TYR A 105 13.13 0.59 -5.81
CA TYR A 105 12.65 -0.72 -6.21
C TYR A 105 12.93 -1.01 -7.69
N SER A 106 12.64 -0.05 -8.58
CA SER A 106 12.90 -0.18 -10.01
C SER A 106 14.40 -0.31 -10.31
N HIS A 107 15.25 0.42 -9.58
CA HIS A 107 16.70 0.28 -9.67
C HIS A 107 17.14 -1.14 -9.32
N ARG A 108 16.71 -1.67 -8.16
CA ARG A 108 17.04 -3.04 -7.75
C ARG A 108 16.62 -4.06 -8.81
N LYS A 109 15.38 -3.98 -9.27
CA LYS A 109 14.85 -4.89 -10.28
C LYS A 109 15.61 -4.84 -11.62
N SER A 110 16.16 -3.69 -11.99
CA SER A 110 16.77 -3.49 -13.32
C SER A 110 18.29 -3.48 -13.35
N ARG A 111 18.95 -3.33 -12.20
CA ARG A 111 20.42 -3.25 -12.09
C ARG A 111 21.03 -4.36 -11.24
N HIS A 112 20.22 -5.03 -10.43
CA HIS A 112 20.61 -6.13 -9.56
C HIS A 112 19.66 -7.32 -9.79
N THR A 113 19.58 -7.78 -11.04
CA THR A 113 18.59 -8.77 -11.49
C THR A 113 18.75 -10.11 -10.79
N GLU A 114 19.99 -10.58 -10.63
CA GLU A 114 20.31 -11.87 -10.00
C GLU A 114 19.95 -11.85 -8.50
N GLU A 115 20.33 -10.78 -7.81
CA GLU A 115 20.03 -10.58 -6.39
C GLU A 115 18.52 -10.39 -6.17
N TRP A 116 17.86 -9.68 -7.09
CA TRP A 116 16.41 -9.46 -7.07
C TRP A 116 15.60 -10.74 -7.28
N GLU A 117 16.07 -11.67 -8.12
CA GLU A 117 15.46 -12.99 -8.32
C GLU A 117 15.66 -13.88 -7.10
N THR A 118 16.89 -13.95 -6.57
CA THR A 118 17.20 -14.70 -5.35
C THR A 118 16.30 -14.31 -4.17
N LEU A 119 16.12 -13.00 -3.95
CA LEU A 119 15.25 -12.49 -2.88
C LEU A 119 13.76 -12.82 -3.10
N ARG A 120 13.31 -12.89 -4.36
CA ARG A 120 11.93 -13.28 -4.67
C ARG A 120 11.70 -14.75 -4.35
N GLU A 121 12.60 -15.62 -4.78
CA GLU A 121 12.52 -17.05 -4.49
C GLU A 121 12.57 -17.33 -2.97
N GLU A 122 13.45 -16.63 -2.23
CA GLU A 122 13.49 -16.73 -0.77
C GLU A 122 12.18 -16.37 -0.11
N LYS A 123 11.54 -15.30 -0.59
CA LYS A 123 10.25 -14.85 -0.08
C LYS A 123 9.15 -15.86 -0.39
N GLU A 124 9.11 -16.40 -1.59
CA GLU A 124 8.17 -17.46 -2.00
C GLU A 124 8.38 -18.75 -1.19
N ARG A 125 9.63 -19.14 -0.91
CA ARG A 125 9.93 -20.27 -0.01
C ARG A 125 9.45 -20.04 1.42
N LYS A 126 9.57 -18.80 1.94
CA LYS A 126 9.07 -18.45 3.28
C LYS A 126 7.54 -18.41 3.32
N GLU A 127 6.90 -17.92 2.26
CA GLU A 127 5.44 -17.87 2.15
C GLU A 127 4.83 -19.26 2.00
N THR A 128 5.44 -20.15 1.21
CA THR A 128 4.99 -21.55 1.05
C THR A 128 5.17 -22.38 2.33
N LYS A 129 6.27 -22.20 3.07
CA LYS A 129 6.47 -22.83 4.39
C LYS A 129 5.52 -22.32 5.48
N SER A 130 4.91 -21.15 5.32
CA SER A 130 3.94 -20.61 6.29
C SER A 130 2.51 -21.16 6.08
N VAL A 131 2.29 -21.96 5.03
CA VAL A 131 0.97 -22.53 4.68
C VAL A 131 0.87 -24.03 5.03
N LEU A 132 1.99 -24.68 5.35
CA LEU A 132 2.07 -26.02 5.96
C LEU A 132 2.08 -25.91 7.49
#